data_AF-A0A963HAT2-F1
#
_entry.id   AF-A0A963HAT2-F1
#
_cell.length_a   1.000
_cell.length_b   1.000
_cell.length_c   1.000
_cell.angle_alpha   90.00
_cell.angle_beta   90.00
_cell.angle_gamma   90.00
#
_symmetry.space_group_name_H-M   'P 1'
#
loop_
_entity.id
_entity.type
_entity.pdbx_description
1 polymer ?
#
loop_
_entity_poly.entity_id
_entity_poly.type
_entity_poly.pdbx_seq_one_letter_code
_entity_poly.pdbx_strand_id
1 'polypeptide(L)'
;GWFAPTGKPIHVLLTKADKLTRQQQALTVREVQEALSSMTGNCTLQLFSSLQKSGVREAEAVLGEWLDLPTRQDRPPPSGLASEKAARPKKRNAIGWSARHAGGVARGR
;
A
#
# COMPACT_ATOMS: atom_id res chain seq x y z
N GLY A 1 10.58 -12.91 -30.78
CA GLY A 1 9.77 -11.73 -30.41
C GLY A 1 10.36 -10.48 -31.04
N TRP A 2 9.53 -9.51 -31.44
CA TRP A 2 9.96 -8.36 -32.26
C TRP A 2 10.85 -7.34 -31.53
N PHE A 3 10.78 -7.28 -30.18
CA PHE A 3 11.47 -6.26 -29.38
C PHE A 3 12.76 -6.78 -28.72
N ALA A 4 12.87 -8.09 -28.50
CA ALA A 4 14.05 -8.73 -27.89
C ALA A 4 15.40 -8.42 -28.61
N PRO A 5 15.46 -8.31 -29.96
CA PRO A 5 16.72 -7.99 -30.64
C PRO A 5 17.20 -6.56 -30.43
N THR A 6 16.34 -5.66 -29.94
CA THR A 6 16.66 -4.23 -29.82
C THR A 6 17.55 -3.91 -28.61
N GLY A 7 17.69 -4.84 -27.65
CA GLY A 7 18.47 -4.64 -26.44
C GLY A 7 17.96 -3.53 -25.51
N LYS A 8 16.80 -2.93 -25.81
CA LYS A 8 16.20 -1.86 -25.01
C LYS A 8 15.66 -2.41 -23.69
N PRO A 9 15.73 -1.62 -22.60
CA PRO A 9 15.18 -2.03 -21.33
C PRO A 9 13.66 -2.23 -21.42
N ILE A 10 13.14 -3.22 -20.71
CA ILE A 10 11.70 -3.52 -20.64
C ILE A 10 11.28 -3.43 -19.17
N HIS A 11 10.15 -2.77 -18.92
CA HIS A 11 9.58 -2.63 -17.59
C HIS A 11 8.12 -3.05 -17.65
N VAL A 12 7.80 -4.12 -16.92
CA VAL A 12 6.50 -4.78 -16.95
C VAL A 12 5.68 -4.30 -15.75
N LEU A 13 4.51 -3.73 -16.04
CA LEU A 13 3.55 -3.28 -15.04
C LEU A 13 2.42 -4.30 -14.90
N LEU A 14 2.34 -4.98 -13.75
CA LEU A 14 1.22 -5.85 -13.40
C LEU A 14 0.06 -4.99 -12.89
N THR A 15 -0.76 -4.51 -13.84
CA THR A 15 -1.88 -3.60 -13.56
C THR A 15 -3.00 -4.26 -12.74
N LYS A 16 -3.83 -3.44 -12.09
CA LYS A 16 -4.99 -3.85 -11.27
C LYS A 16 -4.60 -4.76 -10.09
N ALA A 17 -3.40 -4.56 -9.53
CA ALA A 17 -2.93 -5.32 -8.37
C ALA A 17 -3.91 -5.24 -7.18
N ASP A 18 -4.75 -4.20 -7.09
CA ASP A 18 -5.79 -4.05 -6.07
C ASP A 18 -6.87 -5.14 -6.06
N LYS A 19 -7.01 -5.91 -7.15
CA LYS A 19 -7.97 -7.02 -7.23
C LYS A 19 -7.43 -8.33 -6.69
N LEU A 20 -6.15 -8.38 -6.38
CA LEU A 20 -5.49 -9.57 -5.89
C LEU A 20 -5.19 -9.42 -4.40
N THR A 21 -5.33 -10.54 -3.67
CA THR A 21 -4.81 -10.65 -2.31
C THR A 21 -3.29 -10.57 -2.32
N ARG A 22 -2.67 -10.26 -1.18
CA ARG A 22 -1.20 -10.19 -1.06
C ARG A 22 -0.51 -11.48 -1.49
N GLN A 23 -1.10 -12.63 -1.17
CA GLN A 23 -0.54 -13.93 -1.58
C GLN A 23 -0.63 -14.11 -3.10
N GLN A 24 -1.76 -13.77 -3.72
CA GLN A 24 -1.93 -13.84 -5.17
C GLN A 24 -0.97 -12.88 -5.89
N GLN A 25 -0.78 -11.66 -5.38
CA GLN A 25 0.19 -10.71 -5.92
C GLN A 25 1.61 -11.31 -5.93
N ALA A 26 2.03 -11.91 -4.82
CA ALA A 26 3.35 -12.53 -4.71
C ALA A 26 3.53 -13.72 -5.66
N LEU A 27 2.49 -14.56 -5.81
CA LEU A 27 2.49 -15.68 -6.76
C LEU A 27 2.60 -15.17 -8.20
N THR A 28 1.77 -14.19 -8.60
CA THR A 28 1.81 -13.64 -9.96
C THR A 28 3.16 -12.98 -10.27
N VAL A 29 3.75 -12.25 -9.32
CA VAL A 29 5.10 -11.67 -9.51
C VAL A 29 6.12 -12.78 -9.76
N ARG A 30 6.08 -13.85 -8.97
CA ARG A 30 7.00 -14.98 -9.13
C ARG A 30 6.81 -15.69 -10.47
N GLU A 31 5.58 -16.00 -10.86
CA GLU A 31 5.26 -16.65 -12.13
C GLU A 31 5.75 -15.83 -13.32
N VAL A 32 5.50 -14.52 -13.30
CA VAL A 32 5.96 -13.62 -14.35
C VAL A 32 7.48 -13.49 -14.32
N GLN A 33 8.11 -13.44 -13.15
CA GLN A 33 9.57 -13.40 -13.04
C GLN A 33 10.22 -14.68 -13.60
N GLU A 34 9.64 -15.85 -13.34
CA GLU A 34 10.07 -17.13 -13.93
C GLU A 34 9.91 -17.11 -15.46
N ALA A 35 8.78 -16.61 -15.98
CA ALA A 35 8.56 -16.47 -17.41
C ALA A 35 9.56 -15.48 -18.06
N LEU A 36 9.83 -14.36 -17.41
CA LEU A 36 10.78 -13.34 -17.87
C LEU A 36 12.23 -13.81 -17.79
N SER A 37 12.56 -14.76 -16.90
CA SER A 37 13.91 -15.33 -16.76
C SER A 37 14.38 -16.04 -18.04
N SER A 38 13.44 -16.51 -18.86
CA SER A 38 13.73 -17.11 -20.16
C SER A 38 14.09 -16.09 -21.26
N MET A 39 13.79 -14.81 -21.04
CA MET A 39 14.13 -13.73 -21.96
C MET A 39 15.50 -13.16 -21.60
N THR A 40 16.45 -13.24 -22.52
CA THR A 40 17.76 -12.60 -22.42
C THR A 40 17.61 -11.09 -22.62
N GLY A 41 17.37 -10.33 -21.55
CA GLY A 41 17.30 -8.87 -21.60
C GLY A 41 17.06 -8.21 -20.24
N ASN A 42 17.36 -6.92 -20.14
CA ASN A 42 17.16 -6.08 -18.95
C ASN A 42 15.65 -5.83 -18.71
N CYS A 43 14.97 -6.85 -18.20
CA CYS A 43 13.55 -6.79 -17.85
C CYS A 43 13.37 -6.53 -16.36
N THR A 44 12.52 -5.56 -16.03
CA THR A 44 12.11 -5.23 -14.68
C THR A 44 10.60 -5.45 -14.56
N LEU A 45 10.12 -5.73 -13.34
CA LEU A 45 8.72 -6.10 -13.07
C LEU A 45 8.26 -5.41 -11.80
N GLN A 46 7.07 -4.81 -11.82
CA GLN A 46 6.44 -4.26 -10.62
C GLN A 46 4.91 -4.41 -10.63
N LEU A 47 4.33 -4.39 -9.43
CA LEU A 47 2.88 -4.30 -9.25
C LEU A 47 2.41 -2.86 -9.46
N PHE A 48 1.27 -2.70 -10.13
CA PHE A 48 0.70 -1.38 -10.38
C PHE A 48 -0.81 -1.37 -10.15
N SER A 49 -1.32 -0.36 -9.45
CA SER A 49 -2.75 -0.10 -9.33
C SER A 49 -3.03 1.38 -9.54
N SER A 50 -3.76 1.69 -10.61
CA SER A 50 -4.25 3.05 -10.85
C SER A 50 -5.22 3.51 -9.76
N LEU A 51 -6.09 2.60 -9.28
CA LEU A 51 -7.11 2.91 -8.27
C LEU A 51 -6.48 3.26 -6.91
N GLN A 52 -5.52 2.45 -6.46
CA GLN A 52 -4.82 2.70 -5.20
C GLN A 52 -3.61 3.63 -5.35
N LYS A 53 -3.32 4.08 -6.58
CA LYS A 53 -2.11 4.83 -6.94
C LYS A 53 -0.82 4.16 -6.43
N SER A 54 -0.85 2.83 -6.35
CA SER A 54 0.28 2.02 -5.90
C SER A 54 1.21 1.72 -7.08
N GLY A 55 2.52 1.80 -6.87
CA GLY A 55 3.54 1.61 -7.89
C GLY A 55 3.76 2.80 -8.82
N VAL A 56 3.06 3.93 -8.63
CA VAL A 56 3.19 5.12 -9.50
C VAL A 56 4.57 5.75 -9.38
N ARG A 57 5.05 6.00 -8.16
CA ARG A 57 6.37 6.62 -7.93
C ARG A 57 7.52 5.77 -8.50
N GLU A 58 7.43 4.46 -8.35
CA GLU A 58 8.44 3.54 -8.86
C GLU A 58 8.39 3.48 -10.41
N ALA A 59 7.19 3.47 -11.00
CA ALA A 59 7.02 3.60 -12.45
C ALA A 59 7.63 4.91 -12.99
N GLU A 60 7.33 6.03 -12.33
CA GLU A 60 7.85 7.36 -12.71
C GLU A 60 9.38 7.41 -12.61
N ALA A 61 9.97 6.78 -11.59
CA ALA A 61 11.42 6.69 -11.47
C ALA A 61 12.03 5.90 -12.63
N VAL A 62 11.53 4.69 -12.92
CA VAL A 62 12.06 3.86 -14.02
C VAL A 62 11.92 4.56 -15.37
N LEU A 63 10.77 5.17 -15.63
CA LEU A 63 10.54 5.93 -16.86
C LEU A 63 11.39 7.20 -16.91
N GLY A 64 11.60 7.87 -15.77
CA GLY A 64 12.46 9.04 -15.65
C GLY A 64 13.90 8.73 -16.05
N GLU A 65 14.45 7.62 -15.55
CA GLU A 65 15.79 7.14 -15.92
C GLU A 65 15.91 6.84 -17.42
N TRP A 66 14.86 6.28 -18.03
CA TRP A 66 14.88 5.97 -19.47
C TRP A 66 14.80 7.21 -20.36
N LEU A 67 14.11 8.24 -19.89
CA LEU A 67 13.84 9.47 -20.64
C LEU A 67 14.81 10.61 -20.27
N ASP A 68 15.79 10.34 -19.40
CA ASP A 68 16.71 11.33 -18.83
C ASP A 68 15.96 12.53 -18.23
N LEU A 69 14.83 12.25 -17.58
CA LEU A 69 14.01 13.28 -16.95
C LEU A 69 14.41 13.46 -15.49
N PRO A 70 14.42 14.71 -14.99
CA PRO A 70 14.67 14.94 -13.58
C PRO A 70 13.55 14.27 -12.76
N THR A 71 13.92 13.30 -11.92
CA THR A 71 12.99 12.67 -10.98
C THR A 71 12.35 13.76 -10.13
N ARG A 72 11.01 13.83 -10.18
CA ARG A 72 10.23 14.78 -9.37
C ARG A 72 10.54 14.51 -7.90
N GLN A 73 11.34 15.37 -7.29
CA GLN A 73 11.51 15.35 -5.85
C GLN A 73 10.17 15.74 -5.23
N ASP A 74 9.47 14.77 -4.65
CA ASP A 74 8.40 15.04 -3.70
C ASP A 74 9.03 15.81 -2.55
N ARG A 75 8.89 17.13 -2.60
CA ARG A 75 9.17 17.97 -1.43
C ARG A 75 8.22 17.46 -0.35
N PRO A 76 8.71 17.01 0.83
CA PRO A 76 7.81 16.71 1.91
C PRO A 76 6.92 17.94 2.13
N PRO A 77 5.61 17.78 2.39
CA PRO A 77 4.76 18.91 2.71
C PRO A 77 5.47 19.76 3.76
N PRO A 78 5.49 21.10 3.64
CA PRO A 78 6.19 21.95 4.58
C PRO A 78 5.78 21.53 5.99
N SER A 79 6.75 21.04 6.75
CA SER A 79 6.57 20.62 8.13
C SER A 79 6.24 21.86 8.95
N GLY A 80 4.95 22.19 9.04
CA GLY A 80 4.53 23.42 9.69
C GLY A 80 3.03 23.68 9.81
N LEU A 81 2.14 22.98 9.11
CA LEU A 81 0.68 23.21 9.25
C LEU A 81 -0.13 21.91 9.11
N ALA A 82 0.21 20.90 9.89
CA ALA A 82 -0.76 19.87 10.25
C ALA A 82 -1.07 20.07 11.73
N SER A 83 -2.21 20.72 11.99
CA SER A 83 -2.89 20.75 13.29
C SER A 83 -2.63 19.45 14.02
N GLU A 84 -1.91 19.56 15.14
CA GLU A 84 -1.85 18.55 16.19
C GLU A 84 -3.29 18.22 16.57
N LYS A 85 -3.89 17.20 15.95
CA LYS A 85 -5.10 16.58 16.48
C LYS A 85 -4.64 15.78 17.68
N ALA A 86 -4.45 16.48 18.79
CA ALA A 86 -4.31 15.88 20.10
C ALA A 86 -5.45 14.86 20.26
N ALA A 87 -5.09 13.58 20.28
CA ALA A 87 -6.04 12.51 20.51
C ALA A 87 -6.64 12.72 21.91
N ARG A 88 -7.86 13.27 21.95
CA ARG A 88 -8.64 13.44 23.18
C ARG A 88 -8.70 12.09 23.91
N PRO A 89 -8.23 11.97 25.17
CA PRO A 89 -8.26 10.71 25.89
C PRO A 89 -9.71 10.26 26.06
N LYS A 90 -10.01 9.07 25.52
CA LYS A 90 -11.33 8.44 25.58
C LYS A 90 -11.58 7.97 27.03
N LYS A 91 -12.32 8.75 27.82
CA LYS A 91 -12.82 8.32 29.13
C LYS A 91 -13.72 7.08 28.94
N ARG A 92 -13.22 5.91 29.32
CA ARG A 92 -14.00 4.66 29.42
C ARG A 92 -14.62 4.61 30.81
N ASN A 93 -15.75 5.28 31.01
CA ASN A 93 -16.59 5.01 32.17
C ASN A 93 -17.46 3.81 31.81
N ALA A 94 -16.91 2.60 31.98
CA ALA A 94 -17.69 1.38 31.95
C ALA A 94 -18.51 1.30 33.24
N ILE A 95 -19.76 1.78 33.20
CA ILE A 95 -20.74 1.45 34.24
C ILE A 95 -21.31 0.09 33.85
N GLY A 96 -20.82 -0.95 34.53
CA GLY A 96 -21.31 -2.31 34.38
C GLY A 96 -22.81 -2.38 34.68
N TRP A 97 -23.55 -3.14 33.86
CA TRP A 97 -24.99 -3.40 34.02
C TRP A 97 -25.31 -4.18 35.32
N SER A 98 -24.32 -4.64 36.09
CA SER A 98 -24.54 -5.64 37.16
C SER A 98 -24.82 -5.10 38.57
N ALA A 99 -25.04 -3.80 38.78
CA ALA A 99 -25.16 -3.24 40.14
C ALA A 99 -26.59 -3.07 40.70
N ARG A 100 -27.63 -3.67 40.09
CA ARG A 100 -29.02 -3.57 40.58
C ARG A 100 -29.66 -4.91 40.93
N HIS A 101 -28.97 -5.77 41.68
CA HIS A 101 -29.63 -6.83 42.44
C HIS A 101 -28.82 -7.20 43.70
N ALA A 102 -28.76 -6.30 44.69
CA ALA A 102 -28.47 -6.68 46.08
C ALA A 102 -28.82 -5.54 47.06
N GLY A 103 -29.62 -5.85 48.08
CA GLY A 103 -30.02 -4.96 49.18
C GLY A 103 -31.53 -4.71 49.12
N GLY A 104 -32.37 -5.36 49.92
CA GLY A 104 -32.22 -5.77 51.31
C GLY A 104 -33.43 -5.19 52.05
N VAL A 105 -34.52 -5.96 52.14
CA VAL A 105 -35.71 -5.58 52.91
C VAL A 105 -35.37 -5.73 54.40
N ALA A 106 -35.21 -4.60 55.07
CA ALA A 106 -35.32 -4.51 56.51
C ALA A 106 -36.03 -3.19 56.86
N ARG A 107 -37.27 -3.28 57.34
CA ARG A 107 -37.90 -2.21 58.12
C ARG A 107 -38.91 -2.85 59.07
N GLY A 108 -38.53 -2.91 60.34
CA GLY A 108 -39.46 -3.16 61.43
C GLY A 108 -40.28 -1.92 61.75
N ARG A 109 -41.55 -2.14 62.08
CA ARG A 109 -42.16 -1.67 63.32
C ARG A 109 -43.38 -2.54 63.61
#